data_AF-A0A1F5DWJ8-F1
#
_entry.id   AF-A0A1F5DWJ8-F1
#
_cell.length_a   1.000
_cell.length_b   1.000
_cell.length_c   1.000
_cell.angle_alpha   90.00
_cell.angle_beta   90.00
_cell.angle_gamma   90.00
#
_symmetry.space_group_name_H-M   'P 1'
#
loop_
_entity.id
_entity.type
_entity.pdbx_description
1 polymer ?
#
loop_
_entity_poly.entity_id
_entity_poly.type
_entity_poly.pdbx_seq_one_letter_code
_entity_poly.pdbx_strand_id
1 'polypeptide(L)'
;MGSVSLGIRISLSEKNLKKNSWIETSDYPGSHLQPILSAVMAFLALALFLLFLTGDVATSAAFFFIFASLTFSVAIFPQYLEFSGMSSDLVAQGMAKARRQRGIRRVVPIIALLSVLFVLPIVMVLIAPPFLFWGSLTGIVAGFASFQLVFTFYVRRWSWNRGLKLSRYSMVSRNEEGKQVVLEYGLKAVKI
;
A
#
# COMPACT_ATOMS: atom_id res chain seq x y z
N MET A 1 -36.65 33.62 12.53
CA MET A 1 -36.12 32.87 11.38
C MET A 1 -35.24 31.77 11.93
N GLY A 2 -35.73 30.53 11.92
CA GLY A 2 -35.07 29.39 12.56
C GLY A 2 -34.06 28.73 11.62
N SER A 3 -32.81 28.61 12.07
CA SER A 3 -31.80 27.79 11.40
C SER A 3 -32.01 26.32 11.77
N VAL A 4 -32.50 25.54 10.82
CA VAL A 4 -32.61 24.08 10.95
C VAL A 4 -31.19 23.51 10.95
N SER A 5 -30.68 23.16 12.15
CA SER A 5 -29.48 22.35 12.26
C SER A 5 -29.82 20.92 11.83
N LEU A 6 -29.41 20.54 10.62
CA LEU A 6 -29.41 19.15 10.16
C LEU A 6 -28.31 18.39 10.91
N GLY A 7 -28.61 18.09 12.18
CA GLY A 7 -27.86 17.15 12.99
C GLY A 7 -28.10 15.75 12.46
N ILE A 8 -27.29 15.31 11.49
CA ILE A 8 -27.15 13.89 11.19
C ILE A 8 -26.31 13.28 12.31
N ARG A 9 -26.91 13.12 13.49
CA ARG A 9 -26.41 12.19 14.50
C ARG A 9 -26.66 10.79 13.94
N ILE A 10 -25.65 10.24 13.26
CA ILE A 10 -25.54 8.79 13.05
C ILE A 10 -25.27 8.17 14.43
N SER A 11 -26.31 8.10 15.26
CA SER A 11 -26.35 7.27 16.46
C SER A 11 -26.61 5.83 16.00
N LEU A 12 -25.64 5.24 15.29
CA LEU A 12 -25.62 3.80 15.07
C LEU A 12 -25.28 3.16 16.41
N SER A 13 -26.33 2.76 17.13
CA SER A 13 -26.22 1.98 18.36
C SER A 13 -25.33 0.76 18.10
N GLU A 14 -24.13 0.74 18.71
CA GLU A 14 -23.16 -0.36 18.66
C GLU A 14 -23.78 -1.73 18.98
N LYS A 15 -24.91 -1.75 19.70
CA LYS A 15 -25.64 -2.97 20.06
C LYS A 15 -26.32 -3.66 18.88
N ASN A 16 -26.79 -2.92 17.86
CA ASN A 16 -27.41 -3.52 16.67
C ASN A 16 -26.38 -4.00 15.64
N LEU A 17 -25.18 -3.40 15.64
CA LEU A 17 -24.07 -3.78 14.75
C LEU A 17 -23.56 -5.20 15.03
N LYS A 18 -23.53 -5.63 16.31
CA LYS A 18 -23.04 -6.97 16.69
C LYS A 18 -23.87 -8.14 16.15
N LYS A 19 -25.15 -7.94 15.83
CA LYS A 19 -26.04 -9.04 15.39
C LYS A 19 -25.94 -9.33 13.88
N ASN A 20 -25.50 -8.35 13.08
CA ASN A 20 -25.45 -8.42 11.62
C ASN A 20 -24.04 -8.19 11.03
N SER A 21 -23.00 -8.27 11.86
CA SER A 21 -21.61 -8.10 11.43
C SER A 21 -20.93 -9.45 11.21
N TRP A 22 -20.30 -9.62 10.05
CA TRP A 22 -19.41 -10.73 9.75
C TRP A 22 -18.00 -10.21 9.50
N ILE A 23 -17.01 -11.05 9.83
CA ILE A 23 -15.59 -10.77 9.67
C ILE A 23 -15.09 -11.57 8.48
N GLU A 24 -14.69 -10.89 7.42
CA GLU A 24 -13.99 -11.51 6.30
C GLU A 24 -12.48 -11.44 6.56
N THR A 25 -11.76 -12.54 6.33
CA THR A 25 -10.32 -12.61 6.55
C THR A 25 -9.56 -13.00 5.29
N SER A 26 -8.44 -12.34 5.02
CA SER A 26 -7.50 -12.66 3.92
C SER A 26 -6.06 -12.69 4.42
N ASP A 27 -5.15 -13.38 3.73
CA ASP A 27 -3.76 -13.51 4.19
C ASP A 27 -2.95 -12.21 4.07
N TYR A 28 -2.01 -12.01 5.00
CA TYR A 28 -1.09 -10.86 5.05
C TYR A 28 0.36 -11.31 5.22
N PRO A 29 1.35 -10.71 4.53
CA PRO A 29 1.23 -9.68 3.50
C PRO A 29 0.90 -10.29 2.11
N GLY A 30 -0.34 -10.10 1.66
CA GLY A 30 -0.85 -10.53 0.35
C GLY A 30 -0.70 -12.01 0.03
N SER A 31 -0.88 -12.37 -1.25
CA SER A 31 -0.83 -13.77 -1.70
C SER A 31 0.60 -14.32 -1.62
N HIS A 32 0.74 -15.64 -1.51
CA HIS A 32 2.04 -16.32 -1.52
C HIS A 32 2.91 -15.97 -2.75
N LEU A 33 2.29 -15.53 -3.85
CA LEU A 33 2.92 -15.15 -5.11
C LEU A 33 3.47 -13.71 -5.12
N GLN A 34 3.06 -12.83 -4.21
CA GLN A 34 3.50 -11.44 -4.16
C GLN A 34 5.03 -11.24 -4.15
N PRO A 35 5.84 -11.98 -3.36
CA PRO A 35 7.29 -11.85 -3.43
C PRO A 35 7.86 -12.34 -4.77
N ILE A 36 7.29 -13.39 -5.38
CA ILE A 36 7.74 -13.89 -6.69
C ILE A 36 7.48 -12.83 -7.76
N LEU A 37 6.25 -12.30 -7.79
CA LEU A 37 5.85 -11.23 -8.72
C LEU A 37 6.72 -9.98 -8.54
N SER A 38 6.98 -9.58 -7.29
CA SER A 38 7.81 -8.41 -7.02
C SER A 38 9.27 -8.64 -7.45
N ALA A 39 9.83 -9.84 -7.24
CA ALA A 39 11.16 -10.19 -7.74
C ALA A 39 11.25 -10.20 -9.27
N VAL A 40 10.26 -10.78 -9.93
CA VAL A 40 10.16 -10.79 -11.39
C VAL A 40 10.06 -9.36 -11.94
N MET A 41 9.22 -8.51 -11.33
CA MET A 41 9.06 -7.12 -11.77
C MET A 41 10.33 -6.29 -11.55
N ALA A 42 11.04 -6.47 -10.44
CA ALA A 42 12.32 -5.81 -10.18
C ALA A 42 13.38 -6.25 -11.20
N PHE A 43 13.46 -7.55 -11.48
CA PHE A 43 14.41 -8.10 -12.45
C PHE A 43 14.12 -7.63 -13.88
N LEU A 44 12.85 -7.67 -14.30
CA LEU A 44 12.43 -7.16 -15.60
C LEU A 44 12.72 -5.66 -15.74
N ALA A 45 12.45 -4.86 -14.71
CA ALA A 45 12.76 -3.44 -14.73
C ALA A 45 14.27 -3.17 -14.90
N LEU A 46 15.11 -3.95 -14.21
CA LEU A 46 16.57 -3.85 -14.33
C LEU A 46 17.06 -4.32 -15.72
N ALA A 47 16.52 -5.43 -16.22
CA ALA A 47 16.87 -5.96 -17.54
C ALA A 47 16.48 -4.99 -18.65
N LEU A 48 15.29 -4.38 -18.56
CA LEU A 48 14.83 -3.35 -19.50
C LEU A 48 15.71 -2.10 -19.43
N PHE A 49 16.11 -1.68 -18.22
CA PHE A 49 17.07 -0.57 -18.07
C PHE A 49 18.38 -0.88 -18.81
N LEU A 50 18.96 -2.07 -18.59
CA LEU A 50 20.21 -2.49 -19.22
C LEU A 50 20.09 -2.71 -20.73
N LEU A 51 18.94 -3.13 -21.24
CA LEU A 51 18.71 -3.36 -22.67
C LEU A 51 18.49 -2.06 -23.44
N PHE A 52 17.72 -1.12 -22.88
CA PHE A 52 17.29 0.08 -23.59
C PHE A 52 18.17 1.30 -23.35
N LEU A 53 19.02 1.29 -22.31
CA LEU A 53 19.82 2.44 -21.90
C LEU A 53 21.30 2.05 -21.78
N THR A 54 21.94 1.87 -22.93
CA THR A 54 23.39 1.59 -23.06
C THR A 54 24.12 2.74 -23.77
N GLY A 55 25.45 2.83 -23.58
CA GLY A 55 26.30 3.85 -24.21
C GLY A 55 26.31 5.20 -23.48
N ASP A 56 26.56 6.29 -24.21
CA ASP A 56 26.81 7.64 -23.66
C ASP A 56 25.65 8.21 -22.83
N VAL A 57 24.45 7.68 -23.01
CA VAL A 57 23.22 8.08 -22.30
C VAL A 57 22.98 7.26 -21.03
N ALA A 58 23.72 6.18 -20.80
CA ALA A 58 23.51 5.26 -19.69
C ALA A 58 23.79 5.89 -18.32
N THR A 59 24.82 6.74 -18.21
CA THR A 59 25.17 7.44 -16.97
C THR A 59 24.07 8.41 -16.57
N SER A 60 23.60 9.25 -17.50
CA SER A 60 22.48 10.15 -17.29
C SER A 60 21.22 9.38 -16.88
N ALA A 61 20.86 8.34 -17.64
CA ALA A 61 19.69 7.52 -17.33
C ALA A 61 19.78 6.79 -15.98
N ALA A 62 20.97 6.38 -15.56
CA ALA A 62 21.21 5.74 -14.26
C ALA A 62 20.92 6.69 -13.09
N PHE A 63 21.25 7.98 -13.21
CA PHE A 63 20.89 8.96 -12.18
C PHE A 63 19.37 9.06 -12.01
N PHE A 64 18.62 9.12 -13.11
CA PHE A 64 17.16 9.16 -13.06
C PHE A 64 16.56 7.85 -12.55
N PHE A 65 17.13 6.70 -12.92
CA PHE A 65 16.75 5.39 -12.39
C PHE A 65 16.89 5.33 -10.87
N ILE A 66 18.08 5.69 -10.35
CA ILE A 66 18.38 5.69 -8.91
C ILE A 66 17.47 6.68 -8.18
N PHE A 67 17.36 7.91 -8.68
CA PHE A 67 16.56 8.96 -8.06
C PHE A 67 15.08 8.59 -7.99
N ALA A 68 14.52 8.07 -9.08
CA ALA A 68 13.13 7.62 -9.12
C ALA A 68 12.89 6.42 -8.19
N SER A 69 13.82 5.46 -8.17
CA SER A 69 13.75 4.30 -7.28
C SER A 69 13.76 4.68 -5.80
N LEU A 70 14.67 5.59 -5.40
CA LEU A 70 14.74 6.14 -4.04
C LEU A 70 13.49 6.92 -3.67
N THR A 71 13.05 7.83 -4.54
CA THR A 71 11.86 8.66 -4.29
C THR A 71 10.63 7.80 -4.02
N PHE A 72 10.41 6.76 -4.83
CA PHE A 72 9.29 5.85 -4.64
C PHE A 72 9.45 4.96 -3.42
N SER A 73 10.67 4.53 -3.10
CA SER A 73 10.93 3.78 -1.86
C SER A 73 10.55 4.61 -0.63
N VAL A 74 10.91 5.90 -0.61
CA VAL A 74 10.53 6.83 0.47
C VAL A 74 9.03 7.07 0.52
N ALA A 75 8.37 7.20 -0.63
CA ALA A 75 6.93 7.43 -0.68
C ALA A 75 6.09 6.25 -0.12
N ILE A 76 6.63 5.03 -0.14
CA ILE A 76 5.97 3.81 0.35
C ILE A 76 6.43 3.46 1.78
N PHE A 77 7.50 4.08 2.27
CA PHE A 77 7.97 3.96 3.66
C PHE A 77 6.90 4.16 4.75
N PRO A 78 5.88 5.03 4.59
CA PRO A 78 4.78 5.12 5.55
C PRO A 78 4.05 3.79 5.82
N GLN A 79 4.03 2.85 4.87
CA GLN A 79 3.48 1.50 5.07
C GLN A 79 4.30 0.68 6.08
N TYR A 80 5.63 0.82 6.04
CA TYR A 80 6.53 0.19 7.01
C TYR A 80 6.30 0.77 8.41
N LEU A 81 6.25 2.10 8.53
CA LEU A 81 6.01 2.76 9.82
C LEU A 81 4.63 2.38 10.40
N GLU A 82 3.62 2.25 9.54
CA GLU A 82 2.29 1.84 9.95
C GLU A 82 2.27 0.42 10.51
N PHE A 83 2.90 -0.55 9.83
CA PHE A 83 3.04 -1.91 10.35
C PHE A 83 3.87 -1.95 11.63
N SER A 84 4.98 -1.20 11.69
CA SER A 84 5.80 -1.11 12.89
C SER A 84 5.01 -0.57 14.08
N GLY A 85 4.16 0.44 13.86
CA GLY A 85 3.27 0.99 14.89
C GLY A 85 2.16 0.02 15.33
N MET A 86 1.67 -0.84 14.42
CA MET A 86 0.67 -1.87 14.73
C MET A 86 1.27 -3.11 15.39
N SER A 87 2.59 -3.32 15.25
CA SER A 87 3.24 -4.57 15.68
C SER A 87 3.14 -4.81 17.19
N SER A 88 3.17 -3.76 18.01
CA SER A 88 2.96 -3.87 19.47
C SER A 88 1.54 -4.33 19.79
N ASP A 89 0.56 -3.75 19.12
CA ASP A 89 -0.87 -4.05 19.34
C ASP A 89 -1.20 -5.47 18.87
N LEU A 90 -0.60 -5.92 17.77
CA LEU A 90 -0.72 -7.29 17.27
C LEU A 90 -0.20 -8.33 18.26
N VAL A 91 0.88 -8.01 18.99
CA VAL A 91 1.44 -8.92 20.02
C VAL A 91 0.61 -8.87 21.30
N ALA A 92 0.17 -7.69 21.72
CA ALA A 92 -0.54 -7.52 22.97
C ALA A 92 -2.00 -7.99 22.92
N GLN A 93 -2.70 -7.72 21.80
CA GLN A 93 -4.15 -7.93 21.68
C GLN A 93 -4.51 -8.98 20.61
N GLY A 94 -3.54 -9.47 19.84
CA GLY A 94 -3.80 -10.39 18.72
C GLY A 94 -4.52 -9.74 17.54
N MET A 95 -4.88 -8.45 17.64
CA MET A 95 -5.52 -7.66 16.60
C MET A 95 -5.02 -6.23 16.67
N ALA A 96 -4.73 -5.65 15.52
CA ALA A 96 -4.51 -4.23 15.38
C ALA A 96 -5.52 -3.70 14.37
N LYS A 97 -6.34 -2.74 14.80
CA LYS A 97 -7.18 -1.98 13.88
C LYS A 97 -6.23 -1.24 12.93
N ALA A 98 -6.49 -1.34 11.62
CA ALA A 98 -5.90 -0.38 10.72
C ALA A 98 -6.37 0.97 11.24
N ARG A 99 -5.44 1.84 11.67
CA ARG A 99 -5.79 3.16 12.19
C ARG A 99 -6.71 3.76 11.12
N ARG A 100 -8.00 3.94 11.42
CA ARG A 100 -8.96 4.60 10.54
C ARG A 100 -8.42 6.02 10.41
N GLN A 101 -7.51 6.23 9.47
CA GLN A 101 -6.86 7.51 9.31
C GLN A 101 -7.91 8.43 8.71
N ARG A 102 -8.50 9.20 9.62
CA ARG A 102 -9.46 10.26 9.35
C ARG A 102 -8.96 11.11 8.17
N GLY A 103 -9.77 11.13 7.12
CA GLY A 103 -9.84 12.19 6.14
C GLY A 103 -8.75 12.17 5.06
N ILE A 104 -9.19 12.44 3.83
CA ILE A 104 -8.60 13.20 2.72
C ILE A 104 -7.07 13.44 2.74
N ARG A 105 -6.46 13.81 3.88
CA ARG A 105 -5.02 14.01 4.12
C ARG A 105 -4.08 12.87 3.69
N ARG A 106 -4.51 11.60 3.61
CA ARG A 106 -3.72 10.49 3.02
C ARG A 106 -4.18 10.05 1.63
N VAL A 107 -5.38 10.46 1.21
CA VAL A 107 -5.80 10.30 -0.19
C VAL A 107 -4.97 11.23 -1.08
N VAL A 108 -4.63 12.44 -0.60
CA VAL A 108 -3.75 13.36 -1.34
C VAL A 108 -2.40 12.76 -1.71
N PRO A 109 -1.59 12.15 -0.82
CA PRO A 109 -0.32 11.55 -1.22
C PRO A 109 -0.49 10.29 -2.09
N ILE A 110 -1.54 9.48 -1.90
CA ILE A 110 -1.78 8.30 -2.75
C ILE A 110 -2.25 8.72 -4.15
N ILE A 111 -3.19 9.67 -4.24
CA ILE A 111 -3.62 10.27 -5.49
C ILE A 111 -2.46 11.02 -6.13
N ALA A 112 -1.68 11.80 -5.39
CA ALA A 112 -0.48 12.46 -5.93
C ALA A 112 0.54 11.44 -6.43
N LEU A 113 0.75 10.33 -5.71
CA LEU A 113 1.62 9.24 -6.15
C LEU A 113 1.08 8.59 -7.43
N LEU A 114 -0.22 8.33 -7.52
CA LEU A 114 -0.88 7.78 -8.71
C LEU A 114 -0.86 8.78 -9.87
N SER A 115 -1.13 10.05 -9.63
CA SER A 115 -1.02 11.14 -10.59
C SER A 115 0.41 11.26 -11.10
N VAL A 116 1.41 11.16 -10.23
CA VAL A 116 2.80 11.05 -10.65
C VAL A 116 3.02 9.76 -11.45
N LEU A 117 2.45 8.63 -11.06
CA LEU A 117 2.61 7.36 -11.78
C LEU A 117 1.96 7.34 -13.16
N PHE A 118 0.89 8.10 -13.38
CA PHE A 118 0.10 8.07 -14.63
C PHE A 118 0.32 9.33 -15.48
N VAL A 119 0.36 10.51 -14.86
CA VAL A 119 0.51 11.80 -15.55
C VAL A 119 1.99 12.09 -15.85
N LEU A 120 2.92 11.77 -14.95
CA LEU A 120 4.34 12.02 -15.19
C LEU A 120 4.87 11.25 -16.41
N PRO A 121 4.53 9.96 -16.63
CA PRO A 121 4.92 9.26 -17.85
C PRO A 121 4.38 9.93 -19.11
N ILE A 122 3.11 10.35 -19.12
CA ILE A 122 2.47 10.97 -20.28
C ILE A 122 3.12 12.32 -20.60
N VAL A 123 3.39 13.14 -19.58
CA VAL A 123 4.06 14.43 -19.73
C VAL A 123 5.53 14.25 -20.14
N MET A 124 6.23 13.26 -19.58
CA MET A 124 7.62 12.96 -19.93
C MET A 124 7.75 12.45 -21.37
N VAL A 125 6.81 11.66 -21.90
CA VAL A 125 6.83 11.24 -23.31
C VAL A 125 6.75 12.44 -24.27
N LEU A 126 6.07 13.51 -23.87
CA LEU A 126 5.89 14.70 -24.70
C LEU A 126 7.06 15.69 -24.68
N ILE A 127 7.86 15.69 -23.61
CA ILE A 127 8.82 16.78 -23.34
C ILE A 127 10.25 16.27 -23.12
N ALA A 128 10.42 15.07 -22.58
CA ALA A 128 11.71 14.54 -22.20
C ALA A 128 12.31 13.67 -23.31
N PRO A 129 13.65 13.69 -23.49
CA PRO A 129 14.33 12.69 -24.30
C PRO A 129 13.95 11.27 -23.86
N PRO A 130 13.79 10.33 -24.81
CA PRO A 130 13.33 8.96 -24.51
C PRO A 130 14.11 8.26 -23.38
N PHE A 131 15.41 8.55 -23.26
CA PHE A 131 16.26 7.95 -22.23
C PHE A 131 15.90 8.39 -20.80
N LEU A 132 15.44 9.63 -20.61
CA LEU A 132 14.99 10.13 -19.29
C LEU A 132 13.70 9.44 -18.86
N PHE A 133 12.78 9.26 -19.82
CA PHE A 133 11.52 8.57 -19.61
C PHE A 133 11.76 7.12 -19.19
N TRP A 134 12.52 6.36 -20.00
CA TRP A 134 12.77 4.94 -19.72
C TRP A 134 13.57 4.74 -18.44
N GLY A 135 14.57 5.59 -18.17
CA GLY A 135 15.35 5.52 -16.92
C GLY A 135 14.48 5.76 -15.69
N SER A 136 13.62 6.79 -15.73
CA SER A 136 12.70 7.10 -14.63
C SER A 136 11.66 5.98 -14.43
N LEU A 137 11.01 5.52 -15.49
CA LEU A 137 9.97 4.49 -15.41
C LEU A 137 10.50 3.17 -14.84
N THR A 138 11.64 2.69 -15.36
CA THR A 138 12.28 1.48 -14.86
C THR A 138 12.73 1.65 -13.40
N GLY A 139 13.20 2.85 -13.02
CA GLY A 139 13.52 3.20 -11.64
C GLY A 139 12.32 3.14 -10.71
N ILE A 140 11.16 3.68 -11.12
CA ILE A 140 9.91 3.62 -10.34
C ILE A 140 9.50 2.16 -10.09
N VAL A 141 9.47 1.34 -11.15
CA VAL A 141 9.06 -0.07 -11.06
C VAL A 141 10.04 -0.85 -10.18
N ALA A 142 11.34 -0.65 -10.36
CA ALA A 142 12.38 -1.31 -9.57
C ALA A 142 12.31 -0.90 -8.08
N GLY A 143 12.13 0.39 -7.78
CA GLY A 143 11.99 0.90 -6.41
C GLY A 143 10.75 0.37 -5.72
N PHE A 144 9.60 0.41 -6.39
CA PHE A 144 8.34 -0.14 -5.86
C PHE A 144 8.47 -1.64 -5.58
N ALA A 145 8.96 -2.41 -6.54
CA ALA A 145 9.08 -3.85 -6.44
C ALA A 145 10.08 -4.27 -5.35
N SER A 146 11.22 -3.58 -5.27
CA SER A 146 12.24 -3.83 -4.24
C SER A 146 11.71 -3.51 -2.84
N PHE A 147 11.00 -2.40 -2.68
CA PHE A 147 10.37 -2.07 -1.39
C PHE A 147 9.35 -3.13 -0.98
N GLN A 148 8.47 -3.55 -1.89
CA GLN A 148 7.47 -4.60 -1.63
C GLN A 148 8.14 -5.92 -1.20
N LEU A 149 9.25 -6.29 -1.83
CA LEU A 149 10.05 -7.44 -1.43
C LEU A 149 10.57 -7.30 -0.01
N VAL A 150 11.33 -6.24 0.26
CA VAL A 150 11.96 -6.00 1.56
C VAL A 150 10.90 -5.96 2.66
N PHE A 151 9.80 -5.26 2.43
CA PHE A 151 8.70 -5.19 3.38
C PHE A 151 8.04 -6.56 3.61
N THR A 152 7.79 -7.33 2.55
CA THR A 152 7.24 -8.69 2.65
C THR A 152 8.16 -9.60 3.48
N PHE A 153 9.47 -9.57 3.21
CA PHE A 153 10.45 -10.33 3.98
C PHE A 153 10.53 -9.87 5.43
N TYR A 154 10.49 -8.57 5.69
CA TYR A 154 10.46 -8.01 7.04
C TYR A 154 9.26 -8.53 7.83
N VAL A 155 8.05 -8.43 7.27
CA VAL A 155 6.82 -8.91 7.91
C VAL A 155 6.86 -10.43 8.13
N ARG A 156 7.30 -11.22 7.15
CA ARG A 156 7.42 -12.67 7.28
C ARG A 156 8.44 -13.07 8.35
N ARG A 157 9.58 -12.40 8.41
CA ARG A 157 10.60 -12.65 9.44
C ARG A 157 10.05 -12.28 10.82
N TRP A 158 9.36 -11.15 10.94
CA TRP A 158 8.72 -10.74 12.18
C TRP A 158 7.67 -11.76 12.63
N SER A 159 6.84 -12.26 11.70
CA SER A 159 5.77 -13.21 11.99
C SER A 159 6.34 -14.57 12.41
N TRP A 160 7.37 -15.04 11.70
CA TRP A 160 8.10 -16.26 12.02
C TRP A 160 8.76 -16.21 13.39
N ASN A 161 9.50 -15.13 13.69
CA ASN A 161 10.18 -14.94 14.97
C ASN A 161 9.22 -14.92 16.17
N ARG A 162 7.94 -14.60 15.94
CA ARG A 162 6.91 -14.52 16.98
C ARG A 162 5.98 -15.75 16.99
N GLY A 163 6.11 -16.68 16.04
CA GLY A 163 5.18 -17.80 15.88
C GLY A 163 3.75 -17.34 15.58
N LEU A 164 3.60 -16.26 14.83
CA LEU A 164 2.30 -15.65 14.49
C LEU A 164 2.07 -15.71 12.98
N LYS A 165 0.85 -16.06 12.58
CA LYS A 165 0.32 -15.87 11.23
C LYS A 165 -0.50 -14.59 11.20
N LEU A 166 -0.23 -13.73 10.21
CA LEU A 166 -0.97 -12.49 10.02
C LEU A 166 -2.06 -12.67 8.97
N SER A 167 -3.26 -12.18 9.28
CA SER A 167 -4.37 -12.12 8.35
C SER A 167 -5.00 -10.73 8.40
N ARG A 168 -5.30 -10.15 7.25
CA ARG A 168 -6.19 -8.99 7.15
C ARG A 168 -7.59 -9.42 7.55
N TYR A 169 -8.31 -8.51 8.20
CA TYR A 169 -9.74 -8.66 8.42
C TYR A 169 -10.49 -7.41 7.97
N SER A 170 -11.69 -7.60 7.42
CA SER A 170 -12.69 -6.56 7.21
C SER A 170 -13.96 -6.92 7.97
N MET A 171 -14.46 -5.96 8.75
CA MET A 171 -15.73 -6.08 9.46
C MET A 171 -16.80 -5.38 8.63
N VAL A 172 -17.77 -6.12 8.13
CA VAL A 172 -18.82 -5.61 7.23
C VAL A 172 -20.16 -5.61 7.96
N SER A 173 -20.96 -4.55 7.77
CA SER A 173 -22.35 -4.46 8.23
C SER A 173 -23.30 -4.46 7.04
N ARG A 174 -24.44 -5.11 7.17
CA ARG A 174 -25.55 -4.92 6.23
C ARG A 174 -26.42 -3.76 6.70
N ASN A 175 -26.69 -2.79 5.82
CA ASN A 175 -27.69 -1.75 6.07
C ASN A 175 -29.12 -2.30 5.87
N GLU A 176 -30.14 -1.56 6.29
CA GLU A 176 -31.56 -1.93 6.15
C GLU A 176 -31.96 -2.22 4.68
N GLU A 177 -31.31 -1.57 3.72
CA GLU A 177 -31.46 -1.80 2.27
C GLU A 177 -30.72 -3.07 1.75
N GLY A 178 -30.14 -3.89 2.63
CA GLY A 178 -29.39 -5.08 2.25
C GLY A 178 -27.97 -4.82 1.70
N LYS A 179 -27.56 -3.56 1.56
CA LYS A 179 -26.21 -3.15 1.11
C LYS A 179 -25.15 -3.43 2.17
N GLN A 180 -24.03 -4.01 1.76
CA GLN A 180 -22.85 -4.21 2.61
C GLN A 180 -22.05 -2.91 2.74
N VAL A 181 -21.77 -2.49 3.96
CA VAL A 181 -20.97 -1.31 4.31
C VAL A 181 -19.82 -1.77 5.19
N VAL A 182 -18.58 -1.44 4.82
CA VAL A 182 -17.43 -1.86 5.62
C VAL A 182 -17.22 -0.91 6.80
N LEU A 183 -17.27 -1.48 8.00
CA LEU A 183 -17.12 -0.77 9.27
C LEU A 183 -15.65 -0.59 9.62
N GLU A 184 -14.87 -1.67 9.58
CA GLU A 184 -13.48 -1.65 10.03
C GLU A 184 -12.61 -2.54 9.15
N TYR A 185 -11.32 -2.19 9.08
CA TYR A 185 -10.28 -3.01 8.49
C TYR A 185 -9.14 -3.13 9.50
N GLY A 186 -8.40 -4.22 9.47
CA GLY A 186 -7.23 -4.38 10.31
C GLY A 186 -6.42 -5.62 10.03
N LEU A 187 -5.48 -5.88 10.93
CA LEU A 187 -4.64 -7.07 10.94
C LEU A 187 -4.97 -7.87 12.19
N LYS A 188 -5.04 -9.19 12.03
CA LYS A 188 -5.19 -10.18 13.08
C LYS A 188 -3.94 -11.04 13.09
N ALA A 189 -3.36 -11.22 14.27
CA ALA A 189 -2.30 -12.19 14.51
C ALA A 189 -2.90 -13.44 15.15
N VAL A 190 -2.64 -14.60 14.55
CA VAL A 190 -3.07 -15.92 15.04
C VAL A 190 -1.83 -16.74 15.34
N LYS A 191 -1.77 -17.40 16.49
CA LYS A 191 -0.64 -18.27 16.82
C LYS A 191 -0.58 -19.46 15.85
N ILE A 192 0.61 -19.74 15.33
CA ILE A 192 0.90 -20.91 14.47
C ILE A 192 1.02 -22.16 15.34
#